data_AF-A0A2S9FQV3-F1
#
_entry.id   AF-A0A2S9FQV3-F1
#
_cell.length_a   1.000
_cell.length_b   1.000
_cell.length_c   1.000
_cell.angle_alpha   90.00
_cell.angle_beta   90.00
_cell.angle_gamma   90.00
#
_symmetry.space_group_name_H-M   'P 1'
#
loop_
_entity.id
_entity.type
_entity.pdbx_description
1 polymer ?
#
loop_
_entity_poly.entity_id
_entity_poly.type
_entity_poly.pdbx_seq_one_letter_code
_entity_poly.pdbx_strand_id
1 'polypeptide(L)'
;VGTTGRRRAATMYQLDSDNKLRHDVMGPAPIADPPFCPGGAGLWSTADDYLKFARMLLAGGTLDGVRVLSEDSVALMRTDRLTDEQKRHDFLGAPFWIGR
;
A
#
# COMPACT_ATOMS: atom_id res chain seq x y z
N VAL A 1 -13.67 -3.38 -6.29
CA VAL A 1 -14.53 -3.45 -5.08
C VAL A 1 -15.80 -2.67 -5.37
N GLY A 2 -16.91 -3.33 -5.71
CA GLY A 2 -18.16 -2.63 -6.04
C GLY A 2 -18.79 -1.92 -4.83
N THR A 3 -20.03 -1.44 -4.97
CA THR A 3 -20.78 -0.72 -3.92
C THR A 3 -20.81 -1.43 -2.56
N THR A 4 -20.75 -2.78 -2.53
CA THR A 4 -20.63 -3.59 -1.30
C THR A 4 -19.35 -3.30 -0.50
N GLY A 5 -18.26 -2.91 -1.17
CA GLY A 5 -16.98 -2.58 -0.54
C GLY A 5 -17.06 -1.36 0.38
N ARG A 6 -17.94 -0.39 0.09
CA ARG A 6 -18.11 0.84 0.90
C ARG A 6 -18.44 0.56 2.35
N ARG A 7 -19.22 -0.49 2.63
CA ARG A 7 -19.59 -0.88 4.00
C ARG A 7 -18.44 -1.52 4.80
N ARG A 8 -17.35 -1.91 4.13
CA ARG A 8 -16.18 -2.53 4.75
C ARG A 8 -14.97 -1.58 4.81
N ALA A 9 -15.14 -0.32 4.40
CA ALA A 9 -14.11 0.69 4.54
C ALA A 9 -13.86 0.94 6.03
N ALA A 10 -12.59 0.97 6.43
CA ALA A 10 -12.24 1.39 7.77
C ALA A 10 -12.67 2.84 8.01
N THR A 11 -13.30 3.10 9.15
CA THR A 11 -13.66 4.46 9.55
C THR A 11 -12.40 5.22 9.94
N MET A 12 -12.18 6.38 9.32
CA MET A 12 -11.13 7.30 9.73
C MET A 12 -11.60 8.16 10.89
N TYR A 13 -10.75 8.29 11.90
CA TYR A 13 -10.99 9.12 13.07
C TYR A 13 -9.93 10.19 13.19
N GLN A 14 -10.31 11.33 13.77
CA GLN A 14 -9.41 12.39 14.19
C GLN A 14 -9.77 12.81 15.63
N LEU A 15 -8.78 13.26 16.39
CA LEU A 15 -9.02 13.92 17.67
C LEU A 15 -9.47 15.38 17.43
N ASP A 16 -10.51 15.81 18.13
CA ASP A 16 -10.87 17.23 18.22
C ASP A 16 -10.04 17.97 19.29
N SER A 17 -10.34 19.25 19.50
CA SER A 17 -9.67 20.09 20.50
C SER A 17 -9.84 19.61 21.94
N ASP A 18 -10.86 18.78 22.20
CA ASP A 18 -11.17 18.24 23.53
C ASP A 18 -10.68 16.79 23.69
N ASN A 19 -9.81 16.32 22.78
CA ASN A 19 -9.31 14.94 22.70
C ASN A 19 -10.40 13.87 22.52
N LYS A 20 -11.53 14.21 21.89
CA LYS A 20 -12.57 13.23 21.55
C LYS A 20 -12.41 12.76 20.11
N LEU A 21 -12.79 11.51 19.87
CA LEU A 21 -12.77 10.92 18.53
C LEU A 21 -13.96 11.42 17.72
N ARG A 22 -13.66 12.05 16.58
CA ARG A 22 -14.62 12.39 15.53
C ARG A 22 -14.38 11.50 14.32
N HIS A 23 -15.45 10.92 13.79
CA HIS A 23 -15.41 10.16 12.53
C HIS A 23 -15.79 11.06 11.34
N ASP A 24 -15.68 10.53 10.11
CA ASP A 24 -16.03 11.22 8.86
C ASP A 24 -15.10 12.38 8.46
N VAL A 25 -13.87 12.36 8.97
CA VAL A 25 -12.86 13.40 8.71
C VAL A 25 -12.42 13.49 7.25
N MET A 26 -12.68 12.44 6.46
CA MET A 26 -12.37 12.36 5.04
C MET A 26 -13.62 12.15 4.16
N GLY A 27 -14.82 12.31 4.74
CA GLY A 27 -16.07 12.00 4.06
C GLY A 27 -16.25 10.50 3.78
N PRO A 28 -17.27 10.14 2.98
CA PRO A 28 -17.51 8.76 2.60
C PRO A 28 -16.37 8.22 1.72
N ALA A 29 -15.93 7.01 2.01
CA ALA A 29 -14.93 6.30 1.23
C ALA A 29 -15.31 6.27 -0.28
N PRO A 30 -14.51 6.88 -1.19
CA PRO A 30 -14.80 6.95 -2.62
C PRO A 30 -14.50 5.61 -3.33
N ILE A 31 -15.07 4.52 -2.82
CA ILE A 31 -14.96 3.20 -3.44
C ILE A 31 -15.93 3.17 -4.62
N ALA A 32 -15.39 3.48 -5.79
CA ALA A 32 -16.01 3.36 -7.09
C ALA A 32 -14.91 2.99 -8.10
N ASP A 33 -15.29 2.50 -9.27
CA ASP A 33 -14.32 2.27 -10.33
C ASP A 33 -13.77 3.63 -10.79
N PRO A 34 -12.45 3.86 -10.70
CA PRO A 34 -11.91 5.15 -11.07
C PRO A 34 -11.89 5.27 -12.59
N PRO A 35 -12.06 6.49 -13.14
CA PRO A 35 -11.95 6.73 -14.59
C PRO A 35 -10.54 6.43 -15.12
N PHE A 36 -9.55 6.41 -14.22
CA PHE A 36 -8.17 6.05 -14.49
C PHE A 36 -7.60 5.32 -13.28
N CYS A 37 -6.87 4.21 -13.51
CA CYS A 37 -6.23 3.43 -12.45
C CYS A 37 -4.77 3.87 -12.26
N PRO A 38 -4.46 4.78 -11.32
CA PRO A 38 -3.08 5.17 -11.06
C PRO A 38 -2.27 3.98 -10.51
N GLY A 39 -1.04 3.81 -11.00
CA GLY A 39 -0.16 2.72 -10.56
C GLY A 39 0.46 2.91 -9.17
N GLY A 40 0.54 4.14 -8.67
CA GLY A 40 1.26 4.48 -7.43
C GLY A 40 0.41 4.66 -6.17
N ALA A 41 -0.92 4.74 -6.29
CA ALA A 41 -1.83 5.00 -5.16
C ALA A 41 -3.29 4.60 -5.50
N GLY A 42 -4.21 4.71 -4.54
CA GLY A 42 -5.65 4.64 -4.80
C GLY A 42 -6.29 3.24 -4.74
N LEU A 43 -5.50 2.19 -4.51
CA LEU A 43 -6.04 0.83 -4.32
C LEU A 43 -6.75 0.70 -2.96
N TRP A 44 -7.97 0.17 -3.00
CA TRP A 44 -8.72 -0.24 -1.80
C TRP A 44 -8.63 -1.75 -1.64
N SER A 45 -8.13 -2.21 -0.49
CA SER A 45 -7.95 -3.63 -0.17
C SER A 45 -8.20 -3.89 1.32
N THR A 46 -8.06 -5.14 1.74
CA THR A 46 -8.07 -5.53 3.16
C THR A 46 -6.65 -5.84 3.64
N ALA A 47 -6.44 -5.83 4.96
CA ALA A 47 -5.16 -6.24 5.55
C ALA A 47 -4.78 -7.68 5.14
N ASP A 48 -5.75 -8.60 5.13
CA ASP A 48 -5.54 -9.99 4.75
C ASP A 48 -5.15 -10.14 3.28
N ASP A 49 -5.76 -9.38 2.38
CA ASP A 49 -5.41 -9.42 0.96
C ASP A 49 -4.04 -8.82 0.69
N TYR A 50 -3.66 -7.75 1.42
CA TYR A 50 -2.31 -7.20 1.34
C TYR A 50 -1.27 -8.18 1.91
N LEU A 51 -1.62 -8.91 2.97
CA LEU A 51 -0.76 -9.93 3.55
C LEU A 51 -0.52 -11.09 2.58
N LYS A 52 -1.51 -11.49 1.77
CA LYS A 52 -1.33 -12.47 0.69
C LYS A 52 -0.28 -11.99 -0.33
N PHE A 53 -0.34 -10.73 -0.73
CA PHE A 53 0.67 -10.15 -1.62
C PHE A 53 2.08 -10.17 -0.99
N ALA A 54 2.20 -9.75 0.27
CA ALA A 54 3.48 -9.78 0.99
C ALA A 54 4.02 -11.23 1.13
N ARG A 55 3.17 -12.19 1.48
CA ARG A 55 3.53 -13.61 1.56
C ARG A 55 3.98 -14.17 0.23
N MET A 56 3.33 -13.78 -0.87
CA MET A 56 3.75 -14.17 -2.23
C MET A 56 5.18 -13.72 -2.53
N LEU A 57 5.53 -12.48 -2.17
CA LEU A 57 6.90 -11.97 -2.34
C LEU A 57 7.90 -12.68 -1.41
N LEU A 58 7.51 -12.98 -0.16
CA LEU A 58 8.35 -13.72 0.77
C LEU A 58 8.62 -15.15 0.30
N ALA A 59 7.63 -15.79 -0.34
CA ALA A 59 7.70 -17.14 -0.88
C ALA A 59 8.19 -17.20 -2.35
N GLY A 60 9.02 -16.23 -2.77
CA GLY A 60 9.70 -16.28 -4.07
C GLY A 60 8.76 -16.23 -5.29
N GLY A 61 7.59 -15.60 -5.14
CA GLY A 61 6.63 -15.43 -6.23
C GLY A 61 5.45 -16.41 -6.22
N THR A 62 5.32 -17.21 -5.16
CA THR A 62 4.28 -18.25 -5.05
C THR A 62 3.30 -17.98 -3.92
N LEU A 63 2.03 -18.29 -4.13
CA LEU A 63 0.98 -18.19 -3.12
C LEU A 63 0.06 -19.41 -3.26
N ASP A 64 -0.16 -20.13 -2.16
CA ASP A 64 -1.06 -21.29 -2.11
C ASP A 64 -0.83 -22.32 -3.24
N GLY A 65 0.44 -22.57 -3.57
CA GLY A 65 0.86 -23.51 -4.63
C GLY A 65 0.83 -22.96 -6.05
N VAL A 66 0.36 -21.72 -6.25
CA VAL A 66 0.32 -21.05 -7.57
C VAL A 66 1.50 -20.10 -7.72
N ARG A 67 2.21 -20.18 -8.86
CA ARG A 67 3.25 -19.20 -9.22
C ARG A 67 2.61 -17.98 -9.89
N VAL A 68 2.73 -16.83 -9.22
CA VAL A 68 2.24 -15.53 -9.70
C VAL A 68 3.38 -14.75 -10.39
N LEU A 69 4.58 -14.79 -9.81
CA LEU A 69 5.80 -14.19 -10.36
C LEU A 69 6.90 -15.24 -10.46
N SER A 70 7.83 -15.07 -11.39
CA SER A 70 9.07 -15.86 -11.36
C SER A 70 9.90 -15.49 -10.13
N GLU A 71 10.69 -16.44 -9.66
CA GLU A 71 11.58 -16.21 -8.52
C GLU A 71 12.61 -15.11 -8.85
N ASP A 72 13.14 -15.13 -10.07
CA ASP A 72 14.04 -14.08 -10.58
C ASP A 72 13.40 -12.70 -10.54
N SER A 73 12.14 -12.56 -10.95
CA SER A 73 11.44 -11.27 -10.87
C SER A 73 11.33 -10.78 -9.42
N VAL A 74 11.03 -11.67 -8.48
CA VAL A 74 10.96 -11.31 -7.05
C VAL A 74 12.33 -10.94 -6.49
N ALA A 75 13.40 -11.64 -6.89
CA ALA A 75 14.76 -11.27 -6.55
C ALA A 75 15.10 -9.87 -7.09
N LEU A 76 14.76 -9.60 -8.36
CA LEU A 76 15.00 -8.30 -8.97
C LEU A 76 14.24 -7.17 -8.26
N MET A 77 12.97 -7.39 -7.89
CA MET A 77 12.13 -6.41 -7.18
C MET A 77 12.67 -6.04 -5.78
N ARG A 78 13.34 -6.98 -5.10
CA ARG A 78 13.88 -6.77 -3.74
C ARG A 78 15.34 -6.33 -3.71
N THR A 79 16.00 -6.29 -4.87
CA THR A 79 17.37 -5.82 -4.97
C THR A 79 17.38 -4.31 -4.96
N ASP A 80 18.29 -3.70 -4.18
CA ASP A 80 18.51 -2.26 -4.27
C ASP A 80 19.07 -1.88 -5.65
N ARG A 81 18.45 -0.88 -6.28
CA ARG A 81 18.81 -0.37 -7.61
C ARG A 81 19.16 1.10 -7.60
N LEU A 82 19.16 1.73 -6.44
CA LEU A 82 19.50 3.14 -6.32
C LEU A 82 21.00 3.29 -6.11
N THR A 83 21.59 4.24 -6.83
CA THR A 83 22.97 4.65 -6.58
C THR A 83 23.07 5.42 -5.27
N ASP A 84 24.27 5.51 -4.71
CA ASP A 84 24.51 6.34 -3.51
C ASP A 84 24.17 7.81 -3.75
N GLU A 85 24.24 8.28 -5.00
CA GLU A 85 23.78 9.60 -5.38
C GLU A 85 22.28 9.76 -5.29
N GLN A 86 21.52 8.81 -5.82
CA GLN A 86 20.06 8.86 -5.78
C GLN A 86 19.52 8.81 -4.34
N LYS A 87 20.20 8.09 -3.46
CA LYS A 87 19.85 7.99 -2.03
C LYS A 87 20.06 9.28 -1.24
N ARG A 88 20.82 10.26 -1.77
CA ARG A 88 21.00 11.57 -1.13
C ARG A 88 19.79 12.50 -1.31
N HIS A 89 18.84 12.16 -2.17
CA HIS A 89 17.65 12.96 -2.35
C HIS A 89 16.64 12.73 -1.22
N ASP A 90 16.24 13.82 -0.57
CA ASP A 90 15.17 13.80 0.42
C ASP A 90 13.82 13.42 -0.23
N PHE A 91 13.00 12.72 0.54
CA PHE A 91 11.62 12.42 0.16
C PHE A 91 10.69 13.07 1.18
N LEU A 92 9.78 13.93 0.70
CA LEU A 92 8.89 14.74 1.54
C LEU A 92 9.62 15.58 2.60
N GLY A 93 10.81 16.10 2.25
CA GLY A 93 11.61 16.96 3.13
C GLY A 93 12.35 16.23 4.26
N ALA A 94 12.38 14.89 4.23
CA ALA A 94 13.09 14.07 5.19
C ALA A 94 14.08 13.12 4.49
N PRO A 95 15.21 12.80 5.15
CA PRO A 95 16.18 11.86 4.61
C PRO A 95 15.61 10.44 4.69
N PHE A 96 15.08 9.96 3.58
CA PHE A 96 14.24 8.76 3.53
C PHE A 96 15.01 7.45 3.37
N TRP A 97 16.23 7.51 2.81
CA TRP A 97 17.02 6.34 2.44
C TRP A 97 18.09 5.94 3.48
N ILE A 98 18.01 6.48 4.71
CA ILE A 98 18.96 6.18 5.79
C ILE A 98 18.66 4.81 6.42
N GLY A 99 19.67 3.98 6.66
CA GLY A 99 19.56 2.77 7.49
C GLY A 99 19.48 1.43 6.75
N ARG A 100 19.88 1.38 5.47
CA ARG A 100 20.21 0.13 4.76
C ARG A 100 21.70 -0.01 4.55
#